data_AF-A0A9E5KZ08-F1
#
_entry.id   AF-A0A9E5KZ08-F1
#
_cell.length_a   1.000
_cell.length_b   1.000
_cell.length_c   1.000
_cell.angle_alpha   90.00
_cell.angle_beta   90.00
_cell.angle_gamma   90.00
#
_symmetry.space_group_name_H-M   'P 1'
#
loop_
_entity.id
_entity.type
_entity.pdbx_description
1 polymer ?
#
loop_
_entity_poly.entity_id
_entity_poly.type
_entity_poly.pdbx_seq_one_letter_code
_entity_poly.pdbx_strand_id
1 'polypeptide(L)'
;MNTEELFSRYPILQPMQEDLGAAFVLLKNAAEQRRLIMVAGNGGSCADAEHIVGELMKSFVSKRPLSKIVIDQLIATDAERGAYIA
;
A
#
# COMPACT_ATOMS: atom_id res chain seq x y z
N MET A 1 -12.09 0.98 -1.59
CA MET A 1 -11.25 1.03 -2.80
C MET A 1 -11.78 2.15 -3.67
N ASN A 2 -10.96 3.14 -4.03
CA ASN A 2 -11.35 4.13 -5.02
C ASN A 2 -11.15 3.52 -6.41
N THR A 3 -12.18 2.85 -6.91
CA THR A 3 -12.13 2.09 -8.17
C THR A 3 -11.92 2.99 -9.38
N GLU A 4 -12.47 4.21 -9.34
CA GLU A 4 -12.38 5.18 -10.44
C GLU A 4 -10.93 5.62 -10.68
N GLU A 5 -10.17 5.85 -9.61
CA GLU A 5 -8.75 6.22 -9.70
C GLU A 5 -7.89 5.10 -10.29
N LEU A 6 -8.14 3.84 -9.91
CA LEU A 6 -7.39 2.69 -10.43
C LEU A 6 -7.53 2.55 -11.95
N PHE A 7 -8.77 2.57 -12.46
CA PHE A 7 -9.02 2.38 -13.89
C PHE A 7 -8.66 3.61 -14.72
N SER A 8 -8.72 4.82 -14.14
CA SER A 8 -8.19 6.02 -14.78
C SER A 8 -6.67 5.94 -14.95
N ARG A 9 -5.95 5.46 -13.93
CA ARG A 9 -4.49 5.29 -13.99
C ARG A 9 -4.03 4.13 -14.85
N TYR A 10 -4.81 3.04 -14.88
CA TYR A 10 -4.48 1.83 -15.64
C TYR A 10 -5.66 1.39 -16.51
N PRO A 11 -5.92 2.06 -17.65
CA PRO A 11 -7.04 1.73 -18.54
C PRO A 11 -7.01 0.29 -19.06
N ILE A 12 -5.83 -0.32 -19.14
CA ILE A 12 -5.66 -1.73 -19.54
C ILE A 12 -6.40 -2.71 -18.62
N LEU A 13 -6.74 -2.30 -17.39
CA LEU A 13 -7.48 -3.12 -16.43
C LEU A 13 -9.00 -3.00 -16.57
N GLN A 14 -9.53 -2.11 -17.41
CA GLN A 14 -10.99 -1.96 -17.57
C GLN A 14 -11.72 -3.25 -17.92
N PRO A 15 -11.21 -4.13 -18.83
CA PRO A 15 -11.91 -5.36 -19.17
C PRO A 15 -12.09 -6.33 -17.99
N MET A 16 -11.30 -6.19 -16.93
CA MET A 16 -11.34 -7.03 -15.72
C MET A 16 -11.93 -6.30 -14.51
N GLN A 17 -12.62 -5.18 -14.73
CA GLN A 17 -13.18 -4.36 -13.65
C GLN A 17 -14.16 -5.16 -12.77
N GLU A 18 -15.03 -5.95 -13.39
CA GLU A 18 -16.01 -6.78 -12.66
C GLU A 18 -15.30 -7.86 -11.83
N ASP A 19 -14.34 -8.57 -12.42
CA ASP A 19 -13.56 -9.62 -11.74
C ASP A 19 -12.75 -9.06 -10.57
N LEU A 20 -12.10 -7.91 -10.77
CA LEU A 20 -11.35 -7.22 -9.72
C LEU A 20 -12.28 -6.78 -8.57
N GLY A 21 -13.46 -6.26 -8.90
CA GLY A 21 -14.47 -5.89 -7.92
C GLY A 21 -14.95 -7.10 -7.11
N ALA A 22 -15.25 -8.21 -7.78
CA ALA A 22 -15.68 -9.45 -7.15
C ALA A 22 -14.60 -10.03 -6.22
N ALA A 23 -13.34 -10.05 -6.67
CA ALA A 23 -12.20 -10.50 -5.87
C ALA A 23 -12.00 -9.64 -4.62
N PHE A 24 -12.11 -8.31 -4.74
CA PHE A 24 -12.03 -7.39 -3.60
C PHE A 24 -13.12 -7.69 -2.57
N VAL A 25 -14.38 -7.82 -3.01
CA VAL A 25 -15.51 -8.12 -2.10
C VAL A 25 -15.30 -9.47 -1.39
N LEU A 26 -14.81 -10.48 -2.09
CA LEU A 26 -14.52 -11.79 -1.52
C LEU A 26 -13.46 -11.70 -0.40
N LEU A 27 -12.34 -11.02 -0.67
CA LEU A 27 -11.27 -10.85 0.31
C LEU A 27 -11.71 -9.99 1.51
N LYS A 28 -12.46 -8.91 1.27
CA LYS A 28 -13.05 -8.07 2.32
C LYS A 28 -13.95 -8.90 3.24
N ASN A 29 -14.88 -9.66 2.66
CA ASN A 29 -15.82 -10.46 3.44
C ASN A 29 -15.09 -11.56 4.23
N ALA A 30 -14.06 -12.18 3.65
CA ALA A 30 -13.23 -13.16 4.35
C ALA A 30 -12.53 -12.53 5.57
N ALA A 31 -11.94 -11.34 5.42
CA ALA A 31 -11.30 -10.62 6.51
C ALA A 31 -12.31 -10.20 7.60
N GLU A 32 -13.47 -9.66 7.24
CA GLU A 32 -14.54 -9.27 8.18
C GLU A 32 -15.07 -10.47 8.97
N GLN A 33 -15.12 -11.64 8.34
CA GLN A 33 -15.51 -12.90 8.98
C GLN A 33 -14.34 -13.60 9.70
N ARG A 34 -13.19 -12.93 9.84
CA ARG A 34 -11.97 -13.47 10.48
C ARG A 34 -11.51 -14.81 9.88
N ARG A 35 -11.75 -15.02 8.59
CA ARG A 35 -11.23 -16.19 7.86
C ARG A 35 -9.75 -16.02 7.56
N LEU A 36 -9.05 -17.14 7.47
CA LEU A 36 -7.66 -17.15 7.03
C LEU A 36 -7.58 -16.90 5.52
N ILE A 37 -6.78 -15.91 5.12
CA ILE A 37 -6.42 -15.62 3.73
C ILE A 37 -4.97 -16.09 3.55
N MET A 38 -4.74 -17.01 2.62
CA MET A 38 -3.41 -17.53 2.31
C MET A 38 -2.98 -17.02 0.93
N VAL A 39 -1.75 -16.52 0.84
CA VAL A 39 -1.13 -16.07 -0.42
C VAL A 39 0.10 -16.93 -0.65
N ALA A 40 0.25 -17.49 -1.84
CA ALA A 40 1.35 -18.38 -2.19
C ALA A 40 1.76 -18.21 -3.66
N GLY A 41 3.02 -18.49 -3.95
CA GLY A 41 3.59 -18.44 -5.30
C GLY A 41 4.94 -19.14 -5.35
N ASN A 42 5.48 -19.31 -6.56
CA ASN A 42 6.81 -19.87 -6.82
C ASN A 42 7.72 -18.81 -7.46
N GLY A 43 9.02 -18.81 -7.11
CA GLY A 43 10.00 -17.88 -7.68
C GLY A 43 9.60 -16.41 -7.45
N GLY A 44 9.50 -15.61 -8.51
CA GLY A 44 9.08 -14.20 -8.41
C GLY A 44 7.72 -14.01 -7.73
N SER A 45 6.75 -14.88 -8.03
CA SER A 45 5.43 -14.82 -7.38
C SER A 45 5.45 -15.17 -5.89
N CYS A 46 6.49 -15.86 -5.41
CA CYS A 46 6.72 -16.06 -3.98
C CYS A 46 7.12 -14.75 -3.30
N ALA A 47 8.00 -13.96 -3.94
CA ALA A 47 8.38 -12.64 -3.44
C ALA A 47 7.18 -11.67 -3.43
N ASP A 48 6.31 -11.73 -4.45
CA ASP A 48 5.07 -10.93 -4.46
C ASP A 48 4.12 -11.36 -3.35
N ALA A 49 3.97 -12.67 -3.11
CA ALA A 49 3.15 -13.18 -2.01
C ALA A 49 3.66 -12.71 -0.64
N GLU A 50 4.97 -12.79 -0.41
CA GLU A 50 5.61 -12.26 0.79
C GLU A 50 5.41 -10.75 0.94
N HIS A 51 5.50 -10.01 -0.17
CA HIS A 51 5.28 -8.56 -0.17
C HIS A 51 3.84 -8.20 0.18
N ILE A 52 2.85 -8.84 -0.47
CA ILE A 52 1.42 -8.62 -0.21
C ILE A 52 1.09 -8.94 1.26
N VAL A 53 1.55 -10.09 1.77
CA VAL A 53 1.34 -10.46 3.18
C VAL A 53 2.04 -9.45 4.09
N GLY A 54 3.24 -9.02 3.73
CA GLY A 54 3.99 -7.97 4.43
C GLY A 54 3.21 -6.66 4.53
N GLU A 55 2.66 -6.16 3.43
CA GLU A 55 1.86 -4.93 3.40
C GLU A 55 0.52 -5.06 4.15
N LEU A 56 -0.14 -6.22 4.06
CA LEU A 56 -1.43 -6.44 4.73
C LEU A 56 -1.27 -6.63 6.25
N MET A 57 -0.21 -7.32 6.68
CA MET A 57 0.07 -7.58 8.10
C MET A 57 0.80 -6.44 8.79
N LYS A 58 1.50 -5.60 8.02
CA LYS A 58 2.19 -4.43 8.52
C LYS A 58 1.39 -3.21 8.11
N SER A 59 0.80 -2.50 9.07
CA SER A 59 0.37 -1.12 8.82
C SER A 59 1.61 -0.34 8.40
N PHE A 60 1.86 -0.16 7.10
CA PHE A 60 3.04 0.56 6.63
C PHE A 60 2.83 2.07 6.77
N VAL A 61 2.58 2.49 8.00
CA VAL A 61 3.00 3.78 8.53
C VAL A 61 3.77 3.48 9.81
N SER A 62 4.95 2.88 9.66
CA SER A 62 5.99 3.11 10.66
C SER A 62 6.37 4.58 10.50
N LYS A 63 5.72 5.46 11.28
CA LYS A 63 6.16 6.86 11.37
C LYS A 63 7.61 6.78 11.81
N ARG A 64 8.52 7.23 10.96
CA ARG A 64 9.93 7.43 11.31
C ARG A 64 10.08 8.90 11.64
N PRO A 65 9.59 9.38 12.81
CA PRO A 65 9.72 10.78 13.14
C PRO A 65 11.21 11.12 13.17
N LEU A 66 11.58 12.16 12.44
CA LEU A 66 12.91 12.71 12.55
C LEU A 66 13.07 13.33 13.94
N SER A 67 14.29 13.27 14.49
CA SER A 67 14.56 13.98 15.74
C SER A 67 14.47 15.48 15.48
N LYS A 68 14.10 16.25 16.51
CA LYS A 68 14.00 17.72 16.40
C LYS A 68 15.29 18.34 15.84
N ILE A 69 16.45 17.79 16.22
CA ILE A 69 17.76 18.23 15.72
C ILE A 69 17.85 18.10 14.20
N VAL A 70 17.39 16.98 13.64
CA VAL A 70 17.44 16.74 12.18
C VAL A 70 16.44 17.64 11.46
N ILE A 71 15.24 17.84 12.01
CA ILE A 71 14.24 18.75 11.46
C ILE A 71 14.77 20.18 11.41
N ASP A 72 15.33 20.67 12.52
CA ASP A 72 15.88 22.03 12.62
C ASP A 72 17.04 22.23 11.62
N GLN A 73 17.90 21.21 11.42
CA GLN A 73 18.97 21.25 10.43
C GLN A 73 18.47 21.25 8.98
N LEU A 74 17.42 20.48 8.68
CA LEU A 74 16.82 20.44 7.35
C LEU A 74 16.21 21.80 6.98
N ILE A 75 15.44 22.40 7.89
CA ILE A 75 14.82 23.72 7.69
C ILE A 75 15.88 24.83 7.58
N ALA A 76 16.96 24.76 8.36
CA ALA A 76 18.05 25.72 8.28
C ALA A 76 18.84 25.63 6.96
N THR A 77 18.85 24.46 6.31
CA THR A 77 19.54 24.24 5.03
C THR A 77 18.70 24.75 3.85
N ASP A 78 17.39 24.46 3.86
CA ASP A 78 16.45 24.91 2.85
C ASP A 78 15.06 25.01 3.50
N ALA A 79 14.51 26.22 3.59
CA ALA A 79 13.25 26.44 4.31
C ALA A 79 12.05 25.76 3.62
N GLU A 80 12.06 25.65 2.30
CA GLU A 80 10.94 25.11 1.52
C GLU A 80 11.01 23.58 1.45
N ARG A 81 12.16 23.03 1.07
CA ARG A 81 12.36 21.57 1.02
C ARG A 81 12.50 20.95 2.40
N GLY A 82 13.14 21.64 3.34
CA GLY A 82 13.31 21.17 4.70
C GLY A 82 11.97 20.98 5.41
N ALA A 83 11.03 21.91 5.23
CA ALA A 83 9.67 21.79 5.77
C ALA A 83 8.84 20.67 5.11
N TYR A 84 9.11 20.35 3.84
CA TYR A 84 8.44 19.25 3.13
C TYR A 84 8.94 17.86 3.55
N ILE A 85 10.22 17.73 3.90
CA ILE A 85 10.86 16.46 4.27
C ILE A 85 10.72 16.15 5.78
N ALA A 86 10.57 17.20 6.60
CA ALA A 86 10.46 17.13 8.07
C ALA A 86 9.23 16.37 8.58
#